data_AF-A0A662FSX2-F1
#
_entry.id   AF-A0A662FSX2-F1
#
_cell.length_a   1.000
_cell.length_b   1.000
_cell.length_c   1.000
_cell.angle_alpha   90.00
_cell.angle_beta   90.00
_cell.angle_gamma   90.00
#
_symmetry.space_group_name_H-M   'P 1'
#
loop_
_entity.id
_entity.type
_entity.pdbx_description
1 polymer ?
#
loop_
_entity_poly.entity_id
_entity_poly.type
_entity_poly.pdbx_seq_one_letter_code
_entity_poly.pdbx_strand_id
1 'polypeptide(L)'
;LGLSPDEIELRSGIKDMMIGRWFEHYDEYVCIISSSAAEKLGINIYDKLSLGGLSLTVIGILDSSAIEYLKDLDGSYIVPVDPDDVVSLKVGIVSEEVRKPVSLDEIIIVPDRLALKLGGYVSSVAIKVDYEHALNIARNLSLVLEGPAIYLSDGSRVVTVSVISGLEIYGWNYLLIPLIIGSFTVVNSIMGNIRERKSEIDVYSAIGLPPSGIVVMFMTEALIYGVIAAVIGYIAGVAINRVLVGYGLLPPSFMINVSSSFMIIAFVIIMLSTILSALFPSLSASKMVTPSLRRKWRATKPVGIRWEVPLPFTASSIAEARGMLRYLAEFLGYHKIETPDPFFVDELKVDLDNLRIDAKMTLKPLESGVKQSFVLSARRFGGRYTFAVSITRLSGSKEIWRTVNYKVIDAVRKQFLLWRSLPEEEVLKYIRGEKHV
;
A
#
# COMPACT_ATOMS: atom_id res chain seq x y z
N LEU A 1 -41.41 14.53 34.16
CA LEU A 1 -41.30 13.33 33.30
C LEU A 1 -42.69 12.79 33.03
N GLY A 2 -43.06 12.56 31.77
CA GLY A 2 -44.34 11.95 31.40
C GLY A 2 -44.16 10.47 31.10
N LEU A 3 -44.88 9.57 31.78
CA LEU A 3 -44.82 8.12 31.54
C LEU A 3 -46.21 7.56 31.21
N SER A 4 -46.26 6.58 30.31
CA SER A 4 -47.48 5.86 29.97
C SER A 4 -47.87 4.89 31.11
N PRO A 5 -49.17 4.62 31.33
CA PRO A 5 -49.62 3.52 32.16
C PRO A 5 -48.97 2.17 31.79
N ASP A 6 -48.72 1.93 30.50
CA ASP A 6 -48.16 0.68 29.98
C ASP A 6 -46.66 0.50 30.27
N GLU A 7 -45.96 1.57 30.67
CA GLU A 7 -44.51 1.55 30.94
C GLU A 7 -44.15 0.51 32.02
N ILE A 8 -45.09 0.24 32.93
CA ILE A 8 -44.89 -0.70 34.03
C ILE A 8 -44.75 -2.16 33.57
N GLU A 9 -45.25 -2.50 32.37
CA GLU A 9 -45.09 -3.85 31.79
C GLU A 9 -43.71 -4.08 31.19
N LEU A 10 -43.00 -3.00 30.88
CA LEU A 10 -41.64 -2.99 30.37
C LEU A 10 -40.62 -3.02 31.52
N ARG A 11 -40.98 -2.44 32.67
CA ARG A 11 -40.07 -2.17 33.79
C ARG A 11 -40.62 -2.75 35.10
N SER A 12 -40.69 -4.08 35.19
CA SER A 12 -41.31 -4.78 36.32
C SER A 12 -40.68 -4.44 37.68
N GLY A 13 -39.37 -4.16 37.75
CA GLY A 13 -38.66 -3.81 38.99
C GLY A 13 -39.15 -2.52 39.66
N ILE A 14 -39.85 -1.64 38.94
CA ILE A 14 -40.40 -0.39 39.52
C ILE A 14 -41.52 -0.68 40.51
N LYS A 15 -42.31 -1.75 40.31
CA LYS A 15 -43.44 -2.07 41.19
C LYS A 15 -43.01 -2.37 42.62
N ASP A 16 -41.89 -3.06 42.78
CA ASP A 16 -41.38 -3.50 44.09
C ASP A 16 -40.77 -2.34 44.89
N MET A 17 -40.46 -1.22 44.23
CA MET A 17 -39.82 -0.03 44.81
C MET A 17 -40.79 1.13 45.01
N MET A 18 -42.09 0.89 44.85
CA MET A 18 -43.12 1.92 44.92
C MET A 18 -44.09 1.64 46.06
N ILE A 19 -44.42 2.68 46.81
CA ILE A 19 -45.51 2.68 47.79
C ILE A 19 -46.71 3.39 47.14
N GLY A 20 -47.87 2.73 47.08
CA GLY A 20 -49.07 3.25 46.42
C GLY A 20 -49.41 2.48 45.14
N ARG A 21 -49.80 3.19 44.08
CA ARG A 21 -50.16 2.59 42.78
C ARG A 21 -49.54 3.32 41.59
N TRP A 22 -49.44 2.60 40.46
CA TRP A 22 -49.04 3.18 39.18
C TRP A 22 -50.22 3.90 38.51
N PHE A 23 -49.94 4.60 37.40
CA PHE A 23 -50.95 5.25 36.57
C PHE A 23 -51.88 4.24 35.90
N GLU A 24 -53.15 4.61 35.81
CA GLU A 24 -54.18 3.95 35.02
C GLU A 24 -54.59 4.86 33.85
N HIS A 25 -55.19 4.30 32.78
CA HIS A 25 -55.54 5.09 31.59
C HIS A 25 -56.56 6.23 31.82
N TYR A 26 -57.28 6.21 32.93
CA TYR A 26 -58.25 7.23 33.32
C TYR A 26 -57.65 8.31 34.24
N ASP A 27 -56.40 8.16 34.69
CA ASP A 27 -55.75 9.15 35.53
C ASP A 27 -55.29 10.36 34.71
N GLU A 28 -55.66 11.57 35.16
CA GLU A 28 -55.23 12.82 34.52
C GLU A 28 -54.42 13.73 35.43
N TYR A 29 -54.94 14.09 36.61
CA TYR A 29 -54.32 15.06 37.54
C TYR A 29 -53.71 14.38 38.77
N VAL A 30 -52.79 13.46 38.51
CA VAL A 30 -52.08 12.70 39.53
C VAL A 30 -50.58 12.76 39.30
N CYS A 31 -49.79 12.48 40.33
CA CYS A 31 -48.34 12.38 40.20
C CYS A 31 -47.74 11.29 41.08
N ILE A 32 -46.53 10.89 40.71
CA ILE A 32 -45.63 10.05 41.49
C ILE A 32 -44.37 10.88 41.79
N ILE A 33 -43.91 10.81 43.03
CA ILE A 33 -42.74 11.56 43.54
C ILE A 33 -41.71 10.62 44.16
N SER A 34 -40.46 11.06 44.32
CA SER A 34 -39.44 10.25 45.01
C SER A 34 -39.69 10.20 46.53
N SER A 35 -39.15 9.17 47.19
CA SER A 35 -39.18 9.04 48.65
C SER A 35 -38.53 10.23 49.36
N SER A 36 -37.38 10.69 48.86
CA SER A 36 -36.67 11.87 49.38
C SER A 36 -37.45 13.17 49.17
N ALA A 37 -38.15 13.33 48.03
CA ALA A 37 -39.04 14.47 47.79
C ALA A 37 -40.25 14.45 48.73
N ALA A 38 -40.85 13.28 48.96
CA ALA A 38 -41.98 13.12 49.88
C ALA A 38 -41.59 13.48 51.32
N GLU A 39 -40.44 13.03 51.79
CA GLU A 39 -39.90 13.35 53.12
C GLU A 39 -39.61 14.84 53.29
N LYS A 40 -38.95 15.46 52.30
CA LYS A 40 -38.61 16.90 52.34
C LYS A 40 -39.84 17.80 52.32
N LEU A 41 -40.89 17.40 51.59
CA LEU A 41 -42.14 18.15 51.49
C LEU A 41 -43.14 17.81 52.60
N GLY A 42 -42.93 16.72 53.35
CA GLY A 42 -43.85 16.25 54.38
C GLY A 42 -45.18 15.73 53.82
N ILE A 43 -45.16 15.13 52.62
CA ILE A 43 -46.34 14.72 51.87
C ILE A 43 -46.50 13.19 51.90
N ASN A 44 -47.71 12.70 52.14
CA ASN A 44 -48.06 11.29 52.12
C ASN A 44 -48.84 10.91 50.85
N ILE A 45 -49.10 9.62 50.69
CA ILE A 45 -49.95 9.11 49.60
C ILE A 45 -51.37 9.66 49.77
N TYR A 46 -51.94 10.11 48.66
CA TYR A 46 -53.23 10.79 48.50
C TYR A 46 -53.30 12.25 48.95
N ASP A 47 -52.20 12.82 49.40
CA ASP A 47 -52.11 14.27 49.62
C ASP A 47 -52.04 15.03 48.29
N LYS A 48 -52.40 16.32 48.33
CA LYS A 48 -52.37 17.20 47.17
C LYS A 48 -51.06 17.97 47.10
N LEU A 49 -50.38 17.87 45.96
CA LEU A 49 -49.19 18.63 45.61
C LEU A 49 -49.57 19.75 44.62
N SER A 50 -49.15 20.98 44.88
CA SER A 50 -49.33 22.08 43.94
C SER A 50 -48.04 22.34 43.15
N LEU A 51 -48.11 22.25 41.82
CA LEU A 51 -46.99 22.56 40.92
C LEU A 51 -47.47 23.47 39.79
N GLY A 52 -46.88 24.66 39.64
CA GLY A 52 -47.17 25.56 38.52
C GLY A 52 -48.64 25.99 38.40
N GLY A 53 -49.38 26.05 39.51
CA GLY A 53 -50.82 26.35 39.53
C GLY A 53 -51.74 25.13 39.31
N LEU A 54 -51.19 23.94 39.08
CA LEU A 54 -51.93 22.68 39.03
C LEU A 54 -51.97 22.03 40.41
N SER A 55 -53.09 21.42 40.76
CA SER A 55 -53.22 20.59 41.95
C SER A 55 -53.21 19.12 41.52
N LEU A 56 -52.16 18.40 41.87
CA LEU A 56 -51.97 16.98 41.55
C LEU A 56 -52.14 16.14 42.82
N THR A 57 -52.80 15.00 42.72
CA THR A 57 -52.89 14.04 43.83
C THR A 57 -51.70 13.09 43.76
N VAL A 58 -50.95 12.95 44.86
CA VAL A 58 -49.85 11.99 44.95
C VAL A 58 -50.42 10.58 45.08
N ILE A 59 -50.26 9.73 44.07
CA ILE A 59 -50.81 8.35 44.08
C ILE A 59 -49.75 7.28 44.31
N GLY A 60 -48.48 7.66 44.19
CA GLY A 60 -47.34 6.77 44.40
C GLY A 60 -46.11 7.53 44.88
N ILE A 61 -45.32 6.89 45.73
CA ILE A 61 -44.00 7.33 46.16
C ILE A 61 -43.00 6.27 45.72
N LEU A 62 -42.02 6.67 44.92
CA LEU A 62 -41.02 5.79 44.34
C LEU A 62 -39.70 5.93 45.10
N ASP A 63 -39.03 4.81 45.40
CA ASP A 63 -37.69 4.86 45.99
C ASP A 63 -36.73 5.62 45.07
N SER A 64 -35.88 6.47 45.65
CA SER A 64 -34.90 7.27 44.90
C SER A 64 -33.88 6.40 44.14
N SER A 65 -33.66 5.16 44.58
CA SER A 65 -32.82 4.16 43.90
C SER A 65 -33.48 3.52 42.67
N ALA A 66 -34.78 3.73 42.45
CA ALA A 66 -35.50 3.20 41.29
C ALA A 66 -35.05 3.81 39.95
N ILE A 67 -34.23 4.87 39.98
CA ILE A 67 -33.63 5.49 38.78
C ILE A 67 -32.85 4.49 37.94
N GLU A 68 -32.28 3.45 38.56
CA GLU A 68 -31.54 2.39 37.85
C GLU A 68 -32.42 1.58 36.89
N TYR A 69 -33.72 1.46 37.18
CA TYR A 69 -34.71 0.77 36.34
C TYR A 69 -35.29 1.67 35.24
N LEU A 70 -35.00 2.98 35.27
CA LEU A 70 -35.40 3.96 34.27
C LEU A 70 -34.33 4.13 33.18
N LYS A 71 -33.69 3.02 32.78
CA LYS A 71 -32.74 2.96 31.65
C LYS A 71 -33.36 2.34 30.42
N ASP A 72 -33.18 2.93 29.25
CA ASP A 72 -33.60 2.34 27.99
C ASP A 72 -32.58 1.30 27.50
N LEU A 73 -32.88 0.62 26.40
CA LEU A 73 -32.04 -0.44 25.83
C LEU A 73 -30.65 0.06 25.37
N ASP A 74 -30.51 1.34 25.09
CA ASP A 74 -29.23 1.99 24.77
C ASP A 74 -28.35 2.26 26.01
N GLY A 75 -28.87 1.97 27.21
CA GLY A 75 -28.20 2.22 28.48
C GLY A 75 -28.35 3.65 29.01
N SER A 76 -29.02 4.53 28.27
CA SER A 76 -29.32 5.90 28.67
C SER A 76 -30.51 5.92 29.64
N TYR A 77 -30.54 6.91 30.53
CA TYR A 77 -31.72 7.12 31.38
C TYR A 77 -32.84 7.81 30.61
N ILE A 78 -34.10 7.42 30.86
CA ILE A 78 -35.29 8.06 30.26
C ILE A 78 -35.71 9.34 30.99
N VAL A 79 -35.04 9.68 32.10
CA VAL A 79 -35.28 10.93 32.81
C VAL A 79 -34.71 12.11 32.01
N PRO A 80 -35.26 13.33 32.18
CA PRO A 80 -34.71 14.52 31.53
C PRO A 80 -33.22 14.71 31.86
N VAL A 81 -32.51 15.33 30.92
CA VAL A 81 -31.11 15.74 31.11
C VAL A 81 -31.09 17.04 31.90
N ASP A 82 -30.09 17.19 32.75
CA ASP A 82 -29.88 18.43 33.52
C ASP A 82 -29.75 19.63 32.56
N PRO A 83 -30.66 20.62 32.63
CA PRO A 83 -30.63 21.78 31.75
C PRO A 83 -29.36 22.63 31.92
N ASP A 84 -28.66 22.55 33.06
CA ASP A 84 -27.39 23.25 33.29
C ASP A 84 -26.22 22.61 32.51
N ASP A 85 -26.34 21.32 32.14
CA ASP A 85 -25.35 20.63 31.30
C ASP A 85 -25.59 20.87 29.79
N VAL A 86 -26.74 21.43 29.39
CA VAL A 86 -27.13 21.60 27.96
C VAL A 86 -26.59 22.89 27.31
N VAL A 87 -25.89 23.78 28.04
CA VAL A 87 -25.39 25.07 27.49
C VAL A 87 -23.93 25.38 27.87
N SER A 88 -23.03 24.41 27.87
CA SER A 88 -21.59 24.69 28.06
C SER A 88 -20.76 24.48 26.79
N LEU A 89 -20.61 25.58 26.04
CA LEU A 89 -19.51 25.92 25.14
C LEU A 89 -18.21 25.14 25.46
N LYS A 90 -17.93 24.06 24.73
CA LYS A 90 -16.59 23.47 24.64
C LYS A 90 -16.15 23.38 23.19
N VAL A 91 -15.31 24.34 22.81
CA VAL A 91 -14.43 24.23 21.63
C VAL A 91 -13.40 23.16 21.96
N GLY A 92 -13.54 21.97 21.36
CA GLY A 92 -12.63 20.85 21.55
C GLY A 92 -13.33 19.51 21.32
N ILE A 93 -12.56 18.49 20.91
CA ILE A 93 -13.03 17.15 20.56
C ILE A 93 -14.07 16.67 21.57
N VAL A 94 -15.31 16.49 21.10
CA VAL A 94 -16.41 15.97 21.90
C VAL A 94 -16.17 14.47 22.06
N SER A 95 -15.62 14.07 23.20
CA SER A 95 -15.92 12.75 23.76
C SER A 95 -17.43 12.73 24.02
N GLU A 96 -18.10 11.62 23.68
CA GLU A 96 -19.53 11.37 23.95
C GLU A 96 -20.04 12.19 25.13
N GLU A 97 -20.97 13.12 24.87
CA GLU A 97 -21.66 13.85 25.93
C GLU A 97 -22.32 12.83 26.84
N VAL A 98 -21.71 12.56 28.00
CA VAL A 98 -22.35 11.79 29.06
C VAL A 98 -23.47 12.67 29.59
N ARG A 99 -24.66 12.53 28.99
CA ARG A 99 -25.89 13.17 29.46
C ARG A 99 -26.06 12.81 30.93
N LYS A 100 -25.88 13.78 31.84
CA LYS A 100 -26.14 13.54 33.25
C LYS A 100 -27.66 13.56 33.46
N PRO A 101 -28.25 12.45 33.96
CA PRO A 101 -29.67 12.43 34.28
C PRO A 101 -29.95 13.38 35.44
N VAL A 102 -31.08 14.10 35.38
CA VAL A 102 -31.62 14.79 36.55
C VAL A 102 -31.98 13.76 37.63
N SER A 103 -31.73 14.10 38.89
CA SER A 103 -32.11 13.24 40.02
C SER A 103 -33.63 13.05 40.10
N LEU A 104 -34.09 11.89 40.57
CA LEU A 104 -35.52 11.65 40.82
C LEU A 104 -36.12 12.65 41.82
N ASP A 105 -35.30 13.26 42.67
CA ASP A 105 -35.70 14.24 43.67
C ASP A 105 -36.09 15.61 43.06
N GLU A 106 -35.64 15.87 41.84
CA GLU A 106 -35.82 17.17 41.16
C GLU A 106 -36.89 17.09 40.07
N ILE A 107 -37.50 15.92 39.87
CA ILE A 107 -38.56 15.72 38.90
C ILE A 107 -39.83 15.19 39.57
N ILE A 108 -40.96 15.50 38.96
CA ILE A 108 -42.21 14.78 39.20
C ILE A 108 -42.54 13.90 38.00
N ILE A 109 -43.11 12.74 38.28
CA ILE A 109 -43.62 11.82 37.26
C ILE A 109 -45.12 12.03 37.16
N VAL A 110 -45.61 12.27 35.95
CA VAL A 110 -47.03 12.47 35.64
C VAL A 110 -47.45 11.56 34.48
N PRO A 111 -48.76 11.34 34.27
CA PRO A 111 -49.24 10.67 33.06
C PRO A 111 -48.74 11.37 31.79
N ASP A 112 -48.34 10.58 30.79
CA ASP A 112 -47.89 11.02 29.47
C ASP A 112 -48.84 12.07 28.84
N ARG A 113 -50.15 11.84 28.91
CA ARG A 113 -51.16 12.76 28.40
C ARG A 113 -51.13 14.13 29.07
N LEU A 114 -50.92 14.18 30.39
CA LEU A 114 -50.78 15.44 31.11
C LEU A 114 -49.49 16.14 30.70
N ALA A 115 -48.36 15.41 30.63
CA ALA A 115 -47.09 15.98 30.18
C ALA A 115 -47.18 16.59 28.76
N LEU A 116 -47.86 15.90 27.83
CA LEU A 116 -48.11 16.43 26.48
C LEU A 116 -49.01 17.68 26.50
N LYS A 117 -50.07 17.70 27.31
CA LYS A 117 -50.93 18.90 27.49
C LYS A 117 -50.14 20.10 28.04
N LEU A 118 -49.09 19.84 28.84
CA LEU A 118 -48.20 20.86 29.40
C LEU A 118 -47.08 21.30 28.43
N GLY A 119 -47.12 20.86 27.16
CA GLY A 119 -46.13 21.24 26.14
C GLY A 119 -44.90 20.35 26.08
N GLY A 120 -44.93 19.18 26.72
CA GLY A 120 -43.91 18.15 26.54
C GLY A 120 -43.91 17.55 25.13
N TYR A 121 -42.83 16.85 24.78
CA TYR A 121 -42.68 16.12 23.52
C TYR A 121 -42.39 14.64 23.78
N VAL A 122 -42.61 13.80 22.77
CA VAL A 122 -42.30 12.36 22.86
C VAL A 122 -40.80 12.15 22.66
N SER A 123 -40.11 11.70 23.72
CA SER A 123 -38.66 11.45 23.70
C SER A 123 -38.31 10.04 23.23
N SER A 124 -39.08 9.03 23.63
CA SER A 124 -38.88 7.63 23.27
C SER A 124 -40.21 6.89 23.16
N VAL A 125 -40.21 5.81 22.38
CA VAL A 125 -41.36 4.90 22.23
C VAL A 125 -40.84 3.48 22.36
N ALA A 126 -41.36 2.75 23.33
CA ALA A 126 -41.02 1.36 23.56
C ALA A 126 -42.18 0.45 23.17
N ILE A 127 -41.88 -0.68 22.51
CA ILE A 127 -42.88 -1.63 22.02
C ILE A 127 -42.40 -3.04 22.40
N LYS A 128 -43.25 -3.78 23.12
CA LYS A 128 -43.01 -5.17 23.48
C LYS A 128 -43.67 -6.10 22.48
N VAL A 129 -42.86 -6.91 21.79
CA VAL A 129 -43.28 -7.84 20.73
C VAL A 129 -42.39 -9.07 20.71
N ASP A 130 -42.85 -10.16 20.10
CA ASP A 130 -42.03 -11.36 19.87
C ASP A 130 -40.81 -11.03 19.00
N TYR A 131 -39.65 -11.57 19.35
CA TYR A 131 -38.37 -11.19 18.73
C TYR A 131 -38.34 -11.35 17.19
N GLU A 132 -38.94 -12.42 16.64
CA GLU A 132 -38.99 -12.61 15.19
C GLU A 132 -39.79 -11.53 14.47
N HIS A 133 -40.93 -11.13 15.04
CA HIS A 133 -41.74 -10.04 14.53
C HIS A 133 -41.05 -8.69 14.74
N ALA A 134 -40.41 -8.52 15.90
CA ALA A 134 -39.70 -7.31 16.30
C ALA A 134 -38.57 -6.95 15.32
N LEU A 135 -37.82 -7.96 14.83
CA LEU A 135 -36.75 -7.73 13.86
C LEU A 135 -37.29 -7.22 12.52
N ASN A 136 -38.40 -7.78 12.04
CA ASN A 136 -39.04 -7.36 10.79
C ASN A 136 -39.64 -5.94 10.92
N ILE A 137 -40.28 -5.66 12.04
CA ILE A 137 -40.82 -4.32 12.36
C ILE A 137 -39.68 -3.31 12.44
N ALA A 138 -38.60 -3.62 13.15
CA ALA A 138 -37.44 -2.74 13.29
C ALA A 138 -36.79 -2.43 11.93
N ARG A 139 -36.68 -3.42 11.03
CA ARG A 139 -36.18 -3.20 9.67
C ARG A 139 -37.09 -2.29 8.84
N ASN A 140 -38.40 -2.52 8.90
CA ASN A 140 -39.34 -1.68 8.16
C ASN A 140 -39.37 -0.25 8.71
N LEU A 141 -39.36 -0.11 10.04
CA LEU A 141 -39.31 1.20 10.69
C LEU A 141 -37.99 1.93 10.41
N SER A 142 -36.84 1.24 10.38
CA SER A 142 -35.56 1.90 10.09
C SER A 142 -35.48 2.42 8.65
N LEU A 143 -36.24 1.82 7.72
CA LEU A 143 -36.35 2.29 6.34
C LEU A 143 -37.29 3.49 6.17
N VAL A 144 -38.29 3.62 7.05
CA VAL A 144 -39.33 4.67 6.95
C VAL A 144 -39.02 5.87 7.83
N LEU A 145 -38.47 5.64 9.03
CA LEU A 145 -38.14 6.67 10.00
C LEU A 145 -36.69 7.08 9.81
N GLU A 146 -36.47 8.22 9.16
CA GLU A 146 -35.17 8.87 9.12
C GLU A 146 -34.89 9.54 10.47
N GLY A 147 -33.88 9.07 11.21
CA GLY A 147 -33.41 9.73 12.44
C GLY A 147 -33.30 8.86 13.69
N PRO A 148 -34.38 8.22 14.18
CA PRO A 148 -34.35 7.51 15.46
C PRO A 148 -33.53 6.22 15.36
N ALA A 149 -32.58 6.03 16.29
CA ALA A 149 -31.91 4.75 16.45
C ALA A 149 -32.91 3.73 17.02
N ILE A 150 -33.08 2.60 16.33
CA ILE A 150 -33.99 1.54 16.74
C ILE A 150 -33.19 0.48 17.48
N TYR A 151 -33.51 0.28 18.75
CA TYR A 151 -32.90 -0.74 19.60
C TYR A 151 -33.86 -1.91 19.79
N LEU A 152 -33.33 -3.12 19.68
CA LEU A 152 -34.06 -4.37 19.86
C LEU A 152 -33.35 -5.20 20.92
N SER A 153 -34.09 -5.84 21.84
CA SER A 153 -33.51 -6.78 22.80
C SER A 153 -34.31 -8.07 22.89
N ASP A 154 -33.61 -9.20 23.05
CA ASP A 154 -34.19 -10.50 23.43
C ASP A 154 -34.06 -10.80 24.93
N GLY A 155 -33.65 -9.81 25.73
CA GLY A 155 -33.38 -9.94 27.16
C GLY A 155 -31.95 -10.40 27.51
N SER A 156 -31.21 -10.96 26.54
CA SER A 156 -29.80 -11.36 26.73
C SER A 156 -28.82 -10.45 25.98
N ARG A 157 -29.23 -9.94 24.82
CA ARG A 157 -28.46 -9.02 23.99
C ARG A 157 -29.33 -7.86 23.53
N VAL A 158 -28.68 -6.73 23.28
CA VAL A 158 -29.27 -5.57 22.62
C VAL A 158 -28.63 -5.44 21.24
N VAL A 159 -29.47 -5.27 20.22
CA VAL A 159 -29.07 -5.11 18.82
C VAL A 159 -29.60 -3.77 18.33
N THR A 160 -28.73 -2.97 17.71
CA THR A 160 -29.13 -1.73 17.03
C THR A 160 -29.45 -2.03 15.57
N VAL A 161 -30.63 -1.60 15.12
CA VAL A 161 -31.06 -1.71 13.72
C VAL A 161 -31.00 -0.31 13.11
N SER A 162 -29.97 -0.05 12.31
CA SER A 162 -29.81 1.20 11.57
C SER A 162 -29.54 0.93 10.09
N VAL A 163 -29.97 1.86 9.23
CA VAL A 163 -29.67 1.82 7.78
C VAL A 163 -28.20 2.24 7.52
N ILE A 164 -27.59 2.97 8.45
CA ILE A 164 -26.30 3.63 8.28
C ILE A 164 -25.13 2.62 8.37
N SER A 165 -25.21 1.61 9.24
CA SER A 165 -24.11 0.68 9.48
C SER A 165 -23.73 -0.21 8.29
N GLY A 166 -24.58 -0.33 7.26
CA GLY A 166 -24.25 -1.07 6.04
C GLY A 166 -23.30 -0.30 5.11
N LEU A 167 -23.57 0.99 4.87
CA LEU A 167 -22.87 1.75 3.83
C LEU A 167 -21.42 2.10 4.20
N GLU A 168 -21.11 2.28 5.48
CA GLU A 168 -19.75 2.61 5.94
C GLU A 168 -18.73 1.48 5.72
N ILE A 169 -19.17 0.21 5.75
CA ILE A 169 -18.30 -0.97 5.56
C ILE A 169 -18.20 -1.34 4.07
N TYR A 170 -19.28 -1.22 3.28
CA TYR A 170 -19.27 -1.59 1.86
C TYR A 170 -18.52 -0.60 0.95
N GLY A 171 -18.38 0.68 1.35
CA GLY A 171 -17.72 1.70 0.53
C GLY A 171 -16.25 1.41 0.21
N TRP A 172 -15.50 0.79 1.14
CA TRP A 172 -14.08 0.50 0.99
C TRP A 172 -13.78 -0.47 -0.16
N ASN A 173 -14.66 -1.43 -0.40
CA ASN A 173 -14.51 -2.40 -1.48
C ASN A 173 -14.54 -1.72 -2.86
N TYR A 174 -15.34 -0.66 -3.01
CA TYR A 174 -15.42 0.11 -4.26
C TYR A 174 -14.22 1.05 -4.48
N LEU A 175 -13.50 1.43 -3.42
CA LEU A 175 -12.30 2.25 -3.51
C LEU A 175 -11.07 1.46 -3.99
N LEU A 176 -10.99 0.18 -3.65
CA LEU A 176 -9.82 -0.64 -3.87
C LEU A 176 -9.47 -0.80 -5.36
N ILE A 177 -10.46 -1.02 -6.22
CA ILE A 177 -10.25 -1.23 -7.66
C ILE A 177 -9.73 0.05 -8.35
N PRO A 178 -10.38 1.23 -8.23
CA PRO A 178 -9.86 2.48 -8.78
C PRO A 178 -8.47 2.84 -8.25
N LEU A 179 -8.20 2.59 -6.97
CA LEU A 179 -6.91 2.87 -6.36
C LEU A 179 -5.80 2.02 -7.00
N ILE A 180 -6.06 0.74 -7.26
CA ILE A 180 -5.12 -0.15 -7.95
C ILE A 180 -4.91 0.32 -9.39
N ILE A 181 -5.98 0.61 -10.14
CA ILE A 181 -5.88 1.07 -11.53
C ILE A 181 -5.09 2.38 -11.61
N GLY A 182 -5.39 3.34 -10.72
CA GLY A 182 -4.66 4.60 -10.60
C GLY A 182 -3.19 4.38 -10.28
N SER A 183 -2.88 3.51 -9.31
CA SER A 183 -1.51 3.16 -8.93
C SER A 183 -0.72 2.60 -10.11
N PHE A 184 -1.29 1.66 -10.87
CA PHE A 184 -0.66 1.12 -12.08
C PHE A 184 -0.47 2.18 -13.17
N THR A 185 -1.40 3.12 -13.30
CA THR A 185 -1.29 4.22 -14.25
C THR A 185 -0.10 5.13 -13.89
N VAL A 186 0.07 5.44 -12.60
CA VAL A 186 1.23 6.19 -12.09
C VAL A 186 2.54 5.43 -12.34
N VAL A 187 2.59 4.13 -12.04
CA VAL A 187 3.75 3.28 -12.33
C VAL A 187 4.15 3.35 -13.80
N ASN A 188 3.18 3.16 -14.70
CA ASN A 188 3.42 3.17 -16.15
C ASN A 188 3.89 4.54 -16.65
N SER A 189 3.30 5.62 -16.14
CA SER A 189 3.67 6.99 -16.50
C SER A 189 5.10 7.32 -16.07
N ILE A 190 5.45 7.05 -14.80
CA ILE A 190 6.81 7.31 -14.29
C ILE A 190 7.84 6.44 -15.00
N MET A 191 7.51 5.18 -15.29
CA MET A 191 8.39 4.29 -16.06
C MET A 191 8.63 4.80 -17.48
N GLY A 192 7.61 5.38 -18.13
CA GLY A 192 7.74 6.05 -19.42
C GLY A 192 8.67 7.26 -19.35
N ASN A 193 8.44 8.14 -18.38
CA ASN A 193 9.25 9.35 -18.14
C ASN A 193 10.73 9.01 -17.89
N ILE A 194 11.02 7.99 -17.07
CA ILE A 194 12.40 7.51 -16.81
C ILE A 194 13.08 7.04 -18.12
N ARG A 195 12.34 6.35 -19.00
CA ARG A 195 12.90 5.84 -20.26
C ARG A 195 13.26 6.97 -21.21
N GLU A 196 12.42 7.99 -21.29
CA GLU A 196 12.65 9.18 -22.12
C GLU A 196 13.84 9.99 -21.61
N ARG A 197 13.96 10.14 -20.28
CA ARG A 197 15.00 10.95 -19.63
C ARG A 197 16.27 10.18 -19.26
N LYS A 198 16.50 9.03 -19.88
CA LYS A 198 17.66 8.17 -19.57
C LYS A 198 19.01 8.90 -19.77
N SER A 199 19.12 9.72 -20.81
CA SER A 199 20.33 10.52 -21.07
C SER A 199 20.62 11.52 -19.96
N GLU A 200 19.60 12.15 -19.37
CA GLU A 200 19.76 13.05 -18.23
C GLU A 200 20.23 12.30 -16.99
N ILE A 201 19.65 11.13 -16.73
CA ILE A 201 20.05 10.24 -15.63
C ILE A 201 21.54 9.86 -15.74
N ASP A 202 22.02 9.56 -16.95
CA ASP A 202 23.43 9.27 -17.22
C ASP A 202 24.33 10.50 -16.97
N VAL A 203 23.88 11.71 -17.29
CA VAL A 203 24.59 12.96 -16.97
C VAL A 203 24.69 13.18 -15.46
N TYR A 204 23.59 13.01 -14.71
CA TYR A 204 23.61 13.12 -13.25
C TYR A 204 24.54 12.08 -12.61
N SER A 205 24.57 10.86 -13.15
CA SER A 205 25.54 9.82 -12.74
C SER A 205 26.98 10.26 -12.97
N ALA A 206 27.28 10.86 -14.13
CA ALA A 206 28.62 11.32 -14.48
C ALA A 206 29.12 12.46 -13.58
N ILE A 207 28.21 13.29 -13.05
CA ILE A 207 28.51 14.37 -12.10
C ILE A 207 28.63 13.83 -10.65
N GLY A 208 28.33 12.55 -10.43
CA GLY A 208 28.55 11.86 -9.15
C GLY A 208 27.30 11.68 -8.30
N LEU A 209 26.09 11.82 -8.86
CA LEU A 209 24.85 11.58 -8.11
C LEU A 209 24.74 10.08 -7.73
N PRO A 210 24.64 9.73 -6.44
CA PRO A 210 24.52 8.34 -6.04
C PRO A 210 23.17 7.75 -6.47
N PRO A 211 23.04 6.42 -6.61
CA PRO A 211 21.78 5.76 -6.94
C PRO A 211 20.61 6.15 -6.02
N SER A 212 20.89 6.38 -4.72
CA SER A 212 19.90 6.86 -3.76
C SER A 212 19.39 8.27 -4.08
N GLY A 213 20.27 9.17 -4.58
CA GLY A 213 19.88 10.52 -4.97
C GLY A 213 18.87 10.53 -6.13
N ILE A 214 18.98 9.57 -7.04
CA ILE A 214 18.06 9.41 -8.17
C ILE A 214 16.70 8.91 -7.71
N VAL A 215 16.69 7.98 -6.74
CA VAL A 215 15.42 7.56 -6.12
C VAL A 215 14.72 8.74 -5.48
N VAL A 216 15.44 9.56 -4.70
CA VAL A 216 14.88 10.74 -4.03
C VAL A 216 14.37 11.77 -5.04
N MET A 217 15.08 12.00 -6.14
CA MET A 217 14.66 12.91 -7.20
C MET A 217 13.30 12.52 -7.78
N PHE A 218 13.15 11.26 -8.23
CA PHE A 218 11.88 10.78 -8.80
C PHE A 218 10.77 10.64 -7.76
N MET A 219 11.08 10.28 -6.51
CA MET A 219 10.12 10.30 -5.40
C MET A 219 9.58 11.69 -5.13
N THR A 220 10.44 12.70 -5.14
CA THR A 220 10.06 14.09 -4.90
C THR A 220 9.18 14.61 -6.04
N GLU A 221 9.53 14.30 -7.29
CA GLU A 221 8.71 14.62 -8.46
C GLU A 221 7.31 13.99 -8.36
N ALA A 222 7.23 12.69 -8.02
CA ALA A 222 5.97 12.00 -7.83
C ALA A 222 5.13 12.56 -6.67
N LEU A 223 5.76 12.95 -5.56
CA LEU A 223 5.09 13.58 -4.41
C LEU A 223 4.46 14.92 -4.79
N ILE A 224 5.19 15.77 -5.52
CA ILE A 224 4.70 17.07 -5.97
C ILE A 224 3.45 16.89 -6.86
N TYR A 225 3.52 15.97 -7.83
CA TYR A 225 2.36 15.66 -8.67
C TYR A 225 1.21 15.05 -7.87
N GLY A 226 1.50 14.19 -6.89
CA GLY A 226 0.50 13.59 -6.01
C GLY A 226 -0.29 14.64 -5.21
N VAL A 227 0.39 15.61 -4.61
CA VAL A 227 -0.25 16.70 -3.86
C VAL A 227 -1.14 17.54 -4.76
N ILE A 228 -0.64 17.94 -5.94
CA ILE A 228 -1.40 18.75 -6.90
C ILE A 228 -2.63 17.98 -7.39
N ALA A 229 -2.45 16.70 -7.77
CA ALA A 229 -3.53 15.85 -8.24
C ALA A 229 -4.59 15.60 -7.16
N ALA A 230 -4.20 15.43 -5.90
CA ALA A 230 -5.14 15.23 -4.80
C ALA A 230 -6.01 16.46 -4.55
N VAL A 231 -5.42 17.66 -4.60
CA VAL A 231 -6.18 18.93 -4.47
C VAL A 231 -7.16 19.11 -5.63
N ILE A 232 -6.69 18.93 -6.86
CA ILE A 232 -7.54 19.07 -8.06
C ILE A 232 -8.66 18.02 -8.06
N GLY A 233 -8.33 16.77 -7.76
CA GLY A 233 -9.28 15.66 -7.70
C GLY A 233 -10.35 15.87 -6.63
N TYR A 234 -9.96 16.42 -5.47
CA TYR A 234 -10.90 16.76 -4.42
C TYR A 234 -11.89 17.85 -4.85
N ILE A 235 -11.38 18.96 -5.41
CA ILE A 235 -12.22 20.06 -5.90
C ILE A 235 -13.19 19.55 -6.98
N ALA A 236 -12.68 18.74 -7.92
CA ALA A 236 -13.50 18.15 -8.97
C ALA A 236 -14.57 17.21 -8.40
N GLY A 237 -14.23 16.37 -7.42
CA GLY A 237 -15.19 15.47 -6.76
C GLY A 237 -16.32 16.22 -6.06
N VAL A 238 -16.01 17.30 -5.34
CA VAL A 238 -17.02 18.16 -4.70
C VAL A 238 -17.90 18.85 -5.73
N ALA A 239 -17.31 19.38 -6.81
CA ALA A 239 -18.06 19.98 -7.91
C ALA A 239 -19.03 18.99 -8.56
N ILE A 240 -18.56 17.78 -8.90
CA ILE A 240 -19.39 16.73 -9.51
C ILE A 240 -20.53 16.32 -8.56
N ASN A 241 -20.24 16.12 -7.27
CA ASN A 241 -21.27 15.80 -6.28
C ASN A 241 -22.36 16.87 -6.21
N ARG A 242 -21.98 18.16 -6.14
CA ARG A 242 -22.95 19.26 -6.13
C ARG A 242 -23.80 19.29 -7.40
N VAL A 243 -23.20 19.05 -8.56
CA VAL A 243 -23.93 18.99 -9.84
C VAL A 243 -24.93 17.84 -9.83
N LEU A 244 -24.52 16.65 -9.39
CA LEU A 244 -25.39 15.47 -9.35
C LEU A 244 -26.58 15.64 -8.38
N VAL A 245 -26.35 16.24 -7.21
CA VAL A 245 -27.42 16.59 -6.27
C VAL A 245 -28.35 17.66 -6.86
N GLY A 246 -27.78 18.69 -7.51
CA GLY A 246 -28.56 19.76 -8.15
C GLY A 246 -29.50 19.26 -9.27
N TYR A 247 -29.12 18.21 -9.98
CA TYR A 247 -29.97 17.55 -11.00
C TYR A 247 -30.90 16.48 -10.44
N GLY A 248 -30.94 16.25 -9.12
CA GLY A 248 -31.80 15.26 -8.48
C GLY A 248 -31.38 13.80 -8.74
N LEU A 249 -30.16 13.57 -9.24
CA LEU A 249 -29.61 12.22 -9.44
C LEU A 249 -29.10 11.59 -8.13
N LEU A 250 -28.89 12.41 -7.10
CA LEU A 250 -28.50 11.99 -5.76
C LEU A 250 -29.39 12.66 -4.70
N PRO A 251 -29.66 11.99 -3.55
CA PRO A 251 -30.40 12.58 -2.45
C PRO A 251 -29.72 13.84 -1.89
N PRO A 252 -30.49 14.83 -1.37
CA PRO A 252 -29.93 16.03 -0.74
C PRO A 252 -29.05 15.73 0.49
N SER A 253 -29.28 14.59 1.15
CA SER A 253 -28.48 14.11 2.28
C SER A 253 -27.09 13.58 1.87
N PHE A 254 -26.83 13.37 0.58
CA PHE A 254 -25.55 12.88 0.05
C PHE A 254 -24.63 14.04 -0.39
N MET A 255 -24.55 15.10 0.42
CA MET A 255 -23.59 16.18 0.19
C MET A 255 -22.24 15.83 0.81
N ILE A 256 -21.17 15.96 0.04
CA ILE A 256 -19.81 15.78 0.57
C ILE A 256 -19.55 16.84 1.63
N ASN A 257 -19.34 16.40 2.87
CA ASN A 257 -18.93 17.27 3.96
C ASN A 257 -17.45 17.63 3.80
N VAL A 258 -17.20 18.91 3.53
CA VAL A 258 -15.85 19.44 3.25
C VAL A 258 -14.97 19.50 4.50
N SER A 259 -15.58 19.50 5.69
CA SER A 259 -14.90 19.61 6.99
C SER A 259 -14.78 18.27 7.73
N SER A 260 -14.81 17.14 7.01
CA SER A 260 -14.76 15.81 7.62
C SER A 260 -13.33 15.26 7.74
N SER A 261 -13.05 14.56 8.84
CA SER A 261 -11.81 13.79 9.05
C SER A 261 -11.51 12.78 7.93
N PHE A 262 -12.55 12.31 7.23
CA PHE A 262 -12.42 11.44 6.05
C PHE A 262 -11.64 12.06 4.89
N MET A 263 -11.62 13.40 4.76
CA MET A 263 -10.79 14.08 3.75
C MET A 263 -9.31 13.82 4.00
N ILE A 264 -8.87 13.94 5.27
CA ILE A 264 -7.47 13.73 5.65
C ILE A 264 -7.08 12.27 5.40
N ILE A 265 -7.95 11.33 5.76
CA ILE A 265 -7.73 9.89 5.52
C ILE A 265 -7.59 9.60 4.02
N ALA A 266 -8.49 10.14 3.19
CA ALA A 266 -8.43 9.97 1.74
C ALA A 266 -7.14 10.54 1.15
N PHE A 267 -6.72 11.73 1.61
CA PHE A 267 -5.48 12.36 1.17
C PHE A 267 -4.26 11.50 1.53
N VAL A 268 -4.20 10.98 2.76
CA VAL A 268 -3.13 10.08 3.22
C VAL A 268 -3.09 8.81 2.37
N ILE A 269 -4.24 8.20 2.06
CA ILE A 269 -4.31 6.99 1.21
C ILE A 269 -3.78 7.27 -0.19
N ILE A 270 -4.18 8.39 -0.81
CA ILE A 270 -3.71 8.78 -2.15
C ILE A 270 -2.20 9.04 -2.14
N MET A 271 -1.69 9.71 -1.11
CA MET A 271 -0.25 9.98 -0.98
C MET A 271 0.56 8.69 -0.79
N LEU A 272 0.11 7.79 0.07
CA LEU A 272 0.71 6.46 0.24
C LEU A 272 0.71 5.66 -1.07
N SER A 273 -0.43 5.63 -1.78
CA SER A 273 -0.55 4.97 -3.09
C SER A 273 0.43 5.55 -4.11
N THR A 274 0.57 6.88 -4.15
CA THR A 274 1.51 7.56 -5.06
C THR A 274 2.96 7.20 -4.75
N ILE A 275 3.35 7.23 -3.47
CA ILE A 275 4.69 6.85 -3.03
C ILE A 275 4.99 5.38 -3.39
N LEU A 276 4.07 4.46 -3.06
CA LEU A 276 4.23 3.03 -3.36
C LEU A 276 4.35 2.78 -4.87
N SER A 277 3.55 3.48 -5.66
CA SER A 277 3.55 3.40 -7.13
C SER A 277 4.85 3.91 -7.74
N ALA A 278 5.39 5.02 -7.21
CA ALA A 278 6.62 5.61 -7.70
C ALA A 278 7.87 4.84 -7.21
N LEU A 279 7.77 4.07 -6.12
CA LEU A 279 8.92 3.42 -5.48
C LEU A 279 9.56 2.39 -6.41
N PHE A 280 8.75 1.54 -7.04
CA PHE A 280 9.25 0.51 -7.95
C PHE A 280 9.98 1.08 -9.18
N PRO A 281 9.41 2.05 -9.94
CA PRO A 281 10.12 2.70 -11.03
C PRO A 281 11.39 3.43 -10.57
N SER A 282 11.35 4.15 -9.46
CA SER A 282 12.49 4.91 -8.94
C SER A 282 13.66 4.00 -8.57
N LEU A 283 13.39 2.86 -7.92
CA LEU A 283 14.40 1.83 -7.65
C LEU A 283 14.92 1.16 -8.93
N SER A 284 14.12 1.11 -9.98
CA SER A 284 14.55 0.59 -11.28
C SER A 284 15.49 1.57 -11.99
N ALA A 285 15.23 2.87 -11.89
CA ALA A 285 16.10 3.93 -12.44
C ALA A 285 17.47 3.95 -11.76
N SER A 286 17.53 3.81 -10.43
CA SER A 286 18.79 3.84 -9.67
C SER A 286 19.75 2.71 -10.06
N LYS A 287 19.22 1.55 -10.47
CA LYS A 287 20.00 0.42 -11.00
C LYS A 287 20.60 0.70 -12.39
N MET A 288 20.11 1.70 -13.12
CA MET A 288 20.73 2.11 -14.39
C MET A 288 22.03 2.89 -14.15
N VAL A 289 22.10 3.58 -13.01
CA VAL A 289 23.18 4.50 -12.65
C VAL A 289 24.33 3.81 -11.95
N THR A 290 24.09 2.66 -11.30
CA THR A 290 25.19 1.80 -10.88
C THR A 290 26.03 1.51 -12.11
N PRO A 291 27.25 2.08 -12.20
CA PRO A 291 28.06 1.94 -13.39
C PRO A 291 28.22 0.45 -13.57
N SER A 292 27.78 -0.03 -14.72
CA SER A 292 28.09 -1.39 -15.07
C SER A 292 29.60 -1.55 -14.90
N LEU A 293 30.02 -2.38 -13.96
CA LEU A 293 31.34 -3.01 -13.96
C LEU A 293 31.53 -3.89 -15.22
N ARG A 294 30.88 -3.57 -16.34
CA ARG A 294 31.15 -4.11 -17.67
C ARG A 294 32.33 -3.39 -18.31
N ARG A 295 33.41 -3.22 -17.54
CA ARG A 295 34.77 -3.31 -18.07
C ARG A 295 35.28 -4.76 -18.07
N LYS A 296 34.40 -5.76 -17.89
CA LYS A 296 34.68 -7.16 -18.23
C LYS A 296 34.08 -7.47 -19.60
N TRP A 297 34.94 -7.47 -20.63
CA TRP A 297 34.68 -8.08 -21.92
C TRP A 297 34.04 -9.47 -21.72
N ARG A 298 32.93 -9.77 -22.41
CA ARG A 298 32.28 -11.08 -22.41
C ARG A 298 32.35 -11.66 -23.82
N ALA A 299 32.83 -12.89 -23.94
CA ALA A 299 32.81 -13.62 -25.21
C ALA A 299 31.36 -13.83 -25.70
N THR A 300 31.20 -14.00 -27.01
CA THR A 300 29.95 -14.39 -27.68
C THR A 300 29.48 -15.77 -27.19
N LYS A 301 28.26 -16.21 -27.52
CA LYS A 301 27.81 -17.59 -27.23
C LYS A 301 28.20 -18.52 -28.40
N PRO A 302 28.61 -19.77 -28.15
CA PRO A 302 28.90 -20.73 -29.21
C PRO A 302 27.64 -21.15 -29.98
N VAL A 303 27.78 -21.43 -31.28
CA VAL A 303 26.72 -21.94 -32.15
C VAL A 303 27.06 -23.38 -32.55
N GLY A 304 26.33 -24.35 -31.99
CA GLY A 304 26.58 -25.77 -32.23
C GLY A 304 27.96 -26.22 -31.71
N ILE A 305 28.86 -26.56 -32.64
CA ILE A 305 30.25 -27.00 -32.38
C ILE A 305 31.30 -25.91 -32.62
N ARG A 306 30.90 -24.74 -33.15
CA ARG A 306 31.80 -23.65 -33.51
C ARG A 306 31.56 -22.44 -32.60
N TRP A 307 32.63 -21.77 -32.24
CA TRP A 307 32.60 -20.53 -31.47
C TRP A 307 33.52 -19.50 -32.12
N GLU A 308 32.92 -18.45 -32.65
CA GLU A 308 33.64 -17.32 -33.21
C GLU A 308 33.60 -16.14 -32.24
N VAL A 309 34.78 -15.64 -31.89
CA VAL A 309 34.97 -14.63 -30.85
C VAL A 309 35.83 -13.51 -31.40
N PRO A 310 35.26 -12.33 -31.70
CA PRO A 310 36.04 -11.17 -32.07
C PRO A 310 36.84 -10.67 -30.86
N LEU A 311 38.13 -10.42 -31.05
CA LEU A 311 38.99 -9.87 -30.03
C LEU A 311 39.02 -8.34 -30.14
N PRO A 312 38.99 -7.59 -29.02
CA PRO A 312 38.92 -6.12 -29.02
C PRO A 312 40.30 -5.48 -29.27
N PHE A 313 41.11 -6.08 -30.14
CA PHE A 313 42.43 -5.59 -30.51
C PHE A 313 42.50 -5.35 -32.00
N THR A 314 43.21 -4.28 -32.35
CA THR A 314 43.46 -3.88 -33.73
C THR A 314 44.92 -3.57 -33.91
N ALA A 315 45.50 -3.97 -35.04
CA ALA A 315 46.80 -3.52 -35.50
C ALA A 315 46.61 -2.47 -36.62
N SER A 316 47.48 -1.47 -36.65
CA SER A 316 47.43 -0.37 -37.63
C SER A 316 48.09 -0.76 -38.95
N SER A 317 49.06 -1.67 -38.92
CA SER A 317 49.81 -2.12 -40.10
C SER A 317 49.84 -3.64 -40.21
N ILE A 318 50.13 -4.14 -41.42
CA ILE A 318 50.33 -5.58 -41.65
C ILE A 318 51.55 -6.12 -40.90
N ALA A 319 52.60 -5.30 -40.76
CA ALA A 319 53.83 -5.66 -40.06
C ALA A 319 53.57 -5.83 -38.56
N GLU A 320 52.80 -4.93 -37.96
CA GLU A 320 52.35 -5.04 -36.56
C GLU A 320 51.45 -6.26 -36.38
N ALA A 321 50.51 -6.53 -37.30
CA ALA A 321 49.66 -7.71 -37.24
C ALA A 321 50.48 -9.02 -37.27
N ARG A 322 51.51 -9.10 -38.12
CA ARG A 322 52.44 -10.24 -38.16
C ARG A 322 53.25 -10.36 -36.87
N GLY A 323 53.73 -9.25 -36.30
CA GLY A 323 54.44 -9.23 -35.02
C GLY A 323 53.58 -9.77 -33.86
N MET A 324 52.32 -9.32 -33.77
CA MET A 324 51.37 -9.80 -32.77
C MET A 324 51.07 -11.30 -32.93
N LEU A 325 50.94 -11.78 -34.17
CA LEU A 325 50.77 -13.22 -34.43
C LEU A 325 52.01 -14.03 -34.05
N ARG A 326 53.22 -13.54 -34.33
CA ARG A 326 54.47 -14.21 -33.89
C ARG A 326 54.55 -14.31 -32.37
N TYR A 327 54.25 -13.22 -31.66
CA TYR A 327 54.22 -13.20 -30.20
C TYR A 327 53.22 -14.22 -29.63
N LEU A 328 52.02 -14.28 -30.21
CA LEU A 328 51.02 -15.27 -29.79
C LEU A 328 51.37 -16.69 -30.18
N ALA A 329 52.03 -16.89 -31.32
CA ALA A 329 52.53 -18.19 -31.71
C ALA A 329 53.59 -18.71 -30.72
N GLU A 330 54.49 -17.84 -30.27
CA GLU A 330 55.47 -18.18 -29.24
C GLU A 330 54.78 -18.54 -27.91
N PHE A 331 53.81 -17.73 -27.47
CA PHE A 331 52.99 -18.04 -26.28
C PHE A 331 52.30 -19.42 -26.40
N LEU A 332 51.64 -19.70 -27.53
CA LEU A 332 51.01 -21.00 -27.77
C LEU A 332 52.05 -22.14 -27.88
N GLY A 333 53.24 -21.85 -28.41
CA GLY A 333 54.36 -22.78 -28.49
C GLY A 333 54.84 -23.23 -27.11
N TYR A 334 54.88 -22.33 -26.13
CA TYR A 334 55.20 -22.69 -24.73
C TYR A 334 54.18 -23.65 -24.10
N HIS A 335 52.96 -23.73 -24.63
CA HIS A 335 51.90 -24.62 -24.16
C HIS A 335 51.93 -26.01 -24.82
N LYS A 336 53.01 -26.34 -25.55
CA LYS A 336 53.32 -27.72 -25.97
C LYS A 336 53.85 -28.59 -24.83
N ILE A 337 54.19 -27.97 -23.70
CA ILE A 337 54.58 -28.62 -22.45
C ILE A 337 53.47 -28.39 -21.43
N GLU A 338 53.35 -29.24 -20.43
CA GLU A 338 52.31 -29.09 -19.41
C GLU A 338 52.49 -27.79 -18.60
N THR A 339 51.59 -26.84 -18.77
CA THR A 339 51.55 -25.58 -18.02
C THR A 339 50.34 -25.52 -17.07
N PRO A 340 50.31 -24.58 -16.10
CA PRO A 340 49.14 -24.36 -15.23
C PRO A 340 47.89 -23.88 -15.98
N ASP A 341 48.04 -23.39 -17.21
CA ASP A 341 46.95 -22.92 -18.05
C ASP A 341 45.95 -24.03 -18.42
N PRO A 342 44.69 -23.68 -18.73
CA PRO A 342 43.60 -24.65 -18.84
C PRO A 342 43.61 -25.46 -20.15
N PHE A 343 44.67 -25.38 -20.93
CA PHE A 343 44.81 -26.00 -22.24
C PHE A 343 46.24 -26.45 -22.50
N PHE A 344 46.37 -27.45 -23.36
CA PHE A 344 47.62 -27.97 -23.90
C PHE A 344 47.57 -27.90 -25.43
N VAL A 345 48.67 -27.54 -26.08
CA VAL A 345 48.76 -27.42 -27.55
C VAL A 345 49.43 -28.66 -28.12
N ASP A 346 48.64 -29.47 -28.85
CA ASP A 346 49.08 -30.72 -29.47
C ASP A 346 49.85 -30.45 -30.79
N GLU A 347 49.30 -29.57 -31.62
CA GLU A 347 49.88 -29.18 -32.90
C GLU A 347 49.74 -27.66 -33.07
N LEU A 348 50.76 -27.00 -33.62
CA LEU A 348 50.75 -25.56 -33.92
C LEU A 348 51.29 -25.33 -35.33
N LYS A 349 50.51 -24.65 -36.16
CA LYS A 349 50.88 -24.21 -37.51
C LYS A 349 50.66 -22.71 -37.61
N VAL A 350 51.66 -22.01 -38.15
CA VAL A 350 51.65 -20.54 -38.25
C VAL A 350 51.81 -20.17 -39.72
N ASP A 351 50.84 -19.43 -40.23
CA ASP A 351 50.81 -18.92 -41.60
C ASP A 351 50.70 -17.39 -41.54
N LEU A 352 51.87 -16.72 -41.60
CA LEU A 352 51.96 -15.27 -41.51
C LEU A 352 51.58 -14.55 -42.82
N ASP A 353 51.51 -15.28 -43.93
CA ASP A 353 51.10 -14.74 -45.22
C ASP A 353 49.59 -14.58 -45.26
N ASN A 354 48.86 -15.56 -44.72
CA ASN A 354 47.41 -15.49 -44.54
C ASN A 354 46.97 -14.92 -43.18
N LEU A 355 47.91 -14.41 -42.37
CA LEU A 355 47.68 -13.84 -41.04
C LEU A 355 46.86 -14.76 -40.12
N ARG A 356 47.27 -16.03 -40.03
CA ARG A 356 46.53 -17.10 -39.38
C ARG A 356 47.43 -18.01 -38.55
N ILE A 357 46.92 -18.45 -37.40
CA ILE A 357 47.53 -19.48 -36.56
C ILE A 357 46.48 -20.58 -36.35
N ASP A 358 46.84 -21.81 -36.69
CA ASP A 358 46.03 -22.99 -36.48
C ASP A 358 46.67 -23.85 -35.40
N ALA A 359 45.94 -24.11 -34.31
CA ALA A 359 46.37 -24.96 -33.22
C ALA A 359 45.35 -26.08 -32.97
N LYS A 360 45.82 -27.30 -32.71
CA LYS A 360 45.00 -28.34 -32.08
C LYS A 360 45.31 -28.33 -30.60
N MET A 361 44.26 -28.32 -29.78
CA MET A 361 44.39 -28.17 -28.34
C MET A 361 43.58 -29.22 -27.60
N THR A 362 44.12 -29.69 -26.49
CA THR A 362 43.41 -30.52 -25.50
C THR A 362 43.14 -29.68 -24.24
N LEU A 363 41.91 -29.69 -23.73
CA LEU A 363 41.50 -28.88 -22.57
C LEU A 363 41.63 -29.66 -21.25
N LYS A 364 41.99 -28.97 -20.17
CA LYS A 364 42.04 -29.54 -18.82
C LYS A 364 40.63 -29.58 -18.18
N PRO A 365 40.30 -30.60 -17.36
CA PRO A 365 41.12 -31.77 -17.01
C PRO A 365 41.27 -32.75 -18.18
N LEU A 366 42.48 -33.30 -18.37
CA LEU A 366 42.81 -34.15 -19.53
C LEU A 366 41.91 -35.40 -19.63
N GLU A 367 41.44 -35.89 -18.49
CA GLU A 367 40.46 -37.00 -18.38
C GLU A 367 39.15 -36.73 -19.12
N SER A 368 38.78 -35.46 -19.30
CA SER A 368 37.56 -35.09 -20.04
C SER A 368 37.64 -35.37 -21.54
N GLY A 369 38.84 -35.64 -22.08
CA GLY A 369 39.05 -35.97 -23.49
C GLY A 369 38.62 -34.87 -24.48
N VAL A 370 38.47 -33.62 -24.01
CA VAL A 370 38.00 -32.51 -24.83
C VAL A 370 39.13 -32.00 -25.73
N LYS A 371 39.01 -32.27 -27.02
CA LYS A 371 39.92 -31.75 -28.05
C LYS A 371 39.22 -30.73 -28.92
N GLN A 372 39.96 -29.73 -29.37
CA GLN A 372 39.44 -28.66 -30.21
C GLN A 372 40.48 -28.19 -31.24
N SER A 373 39.95 -27.62 -32.33
CA SER A 373 40.72 -26.80 -33.26
C SER A 373 40.54 -25.34 -32.89
N PHE A 374 41.64 -24.63 -32.69
CA PHE A 374 41.70 -23.22 -32.37
C PHE A 374 42.37 -22.49 -33.53
N VAL A 375 41.67 -21.51 -34.10
CA VAL A 375 42.16 -20.70 -35.22
C VAL A 375 42.14 -19.24 -34.81
N LEU A 376 43.31 -18.62 -34.71
CA LEU A 376 43.43 -17.16 -34.60
C LEU A 376 43.68 -16.60 -35.99
N SER A 377 42.90 -15.61 -36.40
CA SER A 377 43.08 -14.94 -37.69
C SER A 377 42.97 -13.44 -37.56
N ALA A 378 43.71 -12.71 -38.39
CA ALA A 378 43.56 -11.27 -38.56
C ALA A 378 42.99 -10.95 -39.93
N ARG A 379 42.01 -10.05 -40.00
CA ARG A 379 41.43 -9.57 -41.26
C ARG A 379 41.50 -8.05 -41.32
N ARG A 380 41.71 -7.50 -42.52
CA ARG A 380 41.72 -6.06 -42.73
C ARG A 380 40.27 -5.54 -42.80
N PHE A 381 39.92 -4.60 -41.94
CA PHE A 381 38.63 -3.94 -41.89
C PHE A 381 38.82 -2.45 -41.59
N GLY A 382 38.29 -1.57 -42.45
CA GLY A 382 38.38 -0.11 -42.24
C GLY A 382 39.80 0.44 -42.10
N GLY A 383 40.76 -0.13 -42.83
CA GLY A 383 42.17 0.30 -42.79
C GLY A 383 43.00 -0.28 -41.63
N ARG A 384 42.38 -0.94 -40.65
CA ARG A 384 43.06 -1.63 -39.54
C ARG A 384 42.92 -3.15 -39.68
N TYR A 385 43.75 -3.90 -38.96
CA TYR A 385 43.65 -5.36 -38.87
C TYR A 385 42.96 -5.75 -37.57
N THR A 386 41.82 -6.42 -37.66
CA THR A 386 41.04 -6.92 -36.52
C THR A 386 41.29 -8.41 -36.32
N PHE A 387 41.40 -8.85 -35.07
CA PHE A 387 41.65 -10.25 -34.73
C PHE A 387 40.37 -10.97 -34.31
N ALA A 388 40.23 -12.22 -34.75
CA ALA A 388 39.14 -13.09 -34.34
C ALA A 388 39.66 -14.50 -34.07
N VAL A 389 39.10 -15.12 -33.04
CA VAL A 389 39.35 -16.51 -32.68
C VAL A 389 38.15 -17.34 -33.13
N SER A 390 38.41 -18.41 -33.88
CA SER A 390 37.44 -19.43 -34.25
C SER A 390 37.82 -20.75 -33.61
N ILE A 391 36.98 -21.25 -32.71
CA ILE A 391 37.18 -22.50 -31.98
C ILE A 391 36.16 -23.52 -32.49
N THR A 392 36.60 -24.71 -32.87
CA THR A 392 35.72 -25.82 -33.26
C THR A 392 35.99 -27.03 -32.36
N ARG A 393 34.97 -27.52 -31.66
CA ARG A 393 35.08 -28.74 -30.84
C ARG A 393 35.24 -29.95 -31.76
N LEU A 394 36.27 -30.76 -31.50
CA LEU A 394 36.53 -32.01 -32.23
C LEU A 394 35.98 -33.22 -31.46
N SER A 395 36.21 -33.29 -30.15
CA SER A 395 35.76 -34.40 -29.28
C SER A 395 35.49 -33.94 -27.84
N GLY A 396 34.89 -34.81 -27.01
CA GLY A 396 34.64 -34.57 -25.58
C GLY A 396 33.36 -33.77 -25.27
N SER A 397 33.09 -33.53 -23.99
CA SER A 397 31.84 -32.88 -23.52
C SER A 397 31.68 -31.43 -23.98
N LYS A 398 30.47 -31.08 -24.46
CA LYS A 398 30.10 -29.71 -24.87
C LYS A 398 30.09 -28.73 -23.70
N GLU A 399 29.67 -29.17 -22.51
CA GLU A 399 29.56 -28.30 -21.32
C GLU A 399 30.92 -27.91 -20.78
N ILE A 400 31.84 -28.89 -20.69
CA ILE A 400 33.23 -28.65 -20.30
C ILE A 400 33.91 -27.76 -21.34
N TRP A 401 33.76 -28.08 -22.64
CA TRP A 401 34.29 -27.26 -23.74
C TRP A 401 33.82 -25.80 -23.64
N ARG A 402 32.54 -25.55 -23.37
CA ARG A 402 32.00 -24.19 -23.23
C ARG A 402 32.57 -23.46 -22.01
N THR A 403 32.70 -24.15 -20.89
CA THR A 403 33.13 -23.55 -19.62
C THR A 403 34.62 -23.22 -19.63
N VAL A 404 35.44 -24.14 -20.13
CA VAL A 404 36.90 -24.00 -20.14
C VAL A 404 37.36 -22.99 -21.20
N ASN A 405 36.68 -22.91 -22.37
CA ASN A 405 37.08 -21.98 -23.42
C ASN A 405 37.00 -20.51 -23.04
N TYR A 406 36.13 -20.11 -22.09
CA TYR A 406 36.18 -18.75 -21.56
C TYR A 406 37.56 -18.42 -20.97
N LYS A 407 38.21 -19.37 -20.31
CA LYS A 407 39.56 -19.20 -19.75
C LYS A 407 40.63 -19.21 -20.85
N VAL A 408 40.48 -20.06 -21.87
CA VAL A 408 41.39 -20.08 -23.04
C VAL A 408 41.38 -18.74 -23.77
N ILE A 409 40.18 -18.21 -24.06
CA ILE A 409 40.06 -16.92 -24.73
C ILE A 409 40.57 -15.78 -23.84
N ASP A 410 40.33 -15.85 -22.53
CA ASP A 410 40.88 -14.86 -21.59
C ASP A 410 42.42 -14.89 -21.53
N ALA A 411 43.04 -16.07 -21.60
CA ALA A 411 44.49 -16.22 -21.67
C ALA A 411 45.07 -15.54 -22.93
N VAL A 412 44.50 -15.84 -24.10
CA VAL A 412 44.90 -15.20 -25.38
C VAL A 412 44.67 -13.69 -25.32
N ARG A 413 43.53 -13.23 -24.78
CA ARG A 413 43.22 -11.81 -24.61
C ARG A 413 44.22 -11.09 -23.70
N LYS A 414 44.69 -11.75 -22.62
CA LYS A 414 45.72 -11.20 -21.73
C LYS A 414 47.06 -11.05 -22.44
N GLN A 415 47.44 -11.99 -23.31
CA GLN A 415 48.66 -11.85 -24.12
C GLN A 415 48.59 -10.64 -25.06
N PHE A 416 47.45 -10.40 -25.69
CA PHE A 416 47.24 -9.18 -26.48
C PHE A 416 47.35 -7.89 -25.64
N LEU A 417 46.97 -7.91 -24.36
CA LEU A 417 47.18 -6.77 -23.45
C LEU A 417 48.66 -6.61 -23.09
N LEU A 418 49.36 -7.71 -22.80
CA LEU A 418 50.79 -7.72 -22.50
C LEU A 418 51.62 -7.18 -23.66
N TRP A 419 51.27 -7.54 -24.89
CA TRP A 419 51.89 -7.00 -26.11
C TRP A 419 51.91 -5.46 -26.11
N ARG A 420 50.81 -4.80 -25.71
CA ARG A 420 50.75 -3.33 -25.66
C ARG A 420 51.59 -2.70 -24.55
N SER A 421 51.97 -3.49 -23.55
CA SER A 421 52.85 -3.04 -22.46
C SER A 421 54.33 -3.40 -22.67
N LEU A 422 54.67 -4.12 -23.75
CA LEU A 422 56.06 -4.45 -24.05
C LEU A 422 56.84 -3.18 -24.46
N PRO A 423 58.14 -3.09 -24.11
CA PRO A 423 59.02 -2.04 -24.63
C PRO A 423 59.07 -2.06 -26.16
N GLU A 424 59.18 -0.87 -26.78
CA GLU A 424 59.20 -0.74 -28.25
C GLU A 424 60.31 -1.57 -28.92
N GLU A 425 61.47 -1.71 -28.27
CA GLU A 425 62.58 -2.53 -28.75
C GLU A 425 62.20 -4.02 -28.89
N GLU A 426 61.46 -4.56 -27.93
CA GLU A 426 60.97 -5.95 -27.97
C GLU A 426 59.91 -6.12 -29.06
N VAL A 427 58.98 -5.17 -29.17
CA VAL A 427 57.94 -5.17 -30.22
C VAL A 427 58.57 -5.18 -31.62
N LEU A 428 59.63 -4.39 -31.83
CA LEU A 428 60.34 -4.34 -33.11
C LEU A 428 61.01 -5.67 -33.47
N LYS A 429 61.57 -6.41 -32.51
CA LYS A 429 62.15 -7.75 -32.77
C LYS A 429 61.12 -8.72 -33.35
N TYR A 430 59.89 -8.70 -32.82
CA TYR A 430 58.79 -9.52 -33.34
C TYR A 430 58.33 -9.06 -34.73
N ILE A 431 58.28 -7.74 -34.98
CA ILE A 431 57.87 -7.20 -36.28
C ILE A 431 58.91 -7.52 -37.37
N ARG A 432 60.20 -7.42 -37.05
CA ARG A 432 61.32 -7.74 -37.97
C ARG A 432 61.55 -9.24 -38.13
N GLY A 433 60.97 -10.05 -37.25
CA GLY A 433 61.09 -11.50 -37.29
C GLY A 433 62.42 -12.04 -36.76
N GLU A 434 63.11 -11.26 -35.92
CA GLU A 434 64.40 -11.61 -35.30
C GLU A 434 64.25 -12.67 -34.19
N LYS A 435 63.02 -12.90 -33.71
CA LYS A 435 62.67 -14.03 -32.84
C LYS A 435 62.04 -15.16 -33.67
N HIS A 436 62.61 -16.36 -33.54
CA HIS A 436 62.09 -17.59 -34.15
C HIS A 436 60.89 -18.13 -33.37
N VAL A 437 59.92 -18.66 -34.11
CA VAL A 437 58.67 -19.28 -33.63
C VAL A 437 58.83 -20.79 -33.53
#